data_AF-A0A2V8EMZ2-F1
#
_entry.id   AF-A0A2V8EMZ2-F1
#
_cell.length_a   1.000
_cell.length_b   1.000
_cell.length_c   1.000
_cell.angle_alpha   90.00
_cell.angle_beta   90.00
_cell.angle_gamma   90.00
#
_symmetry.space_group_name_H-M   'P 1'
#
loop_
_entity.id
_entity.type
_entity.pdbx_description
1 polymer ?
#
loop_
_entity_poly.entity_id
_entity_poly.type
_entity_poly.pdbx_seq_one_letter_code
_entity_poly.pdbx_strand_id
1 'polypeptide(L)'
;MPYRVEEYVRADGSVPYRKWFDALAADTAAKVAVATARLSLGNTSSVKWFSGIGEYRIDWGPGYRVYLAKDGEALIVLYGGGTKKSQSKDIERALALHAEYKARKAAAGSHAKRTPKRR
;
A
#
# COMPACT_ATOMS: atom_id res chain seq x y z
N MET A 1 15.90 5.46 8.52
CA MET A 1 16.05 5.43 7.04
C MET A 1 14.67 5.64 6.44
N PRO A 2 14.50 6.54 5.46
CA PRO A 2 13.22 6.74 4.81
C PRO A 2 12.83 5.50 4.00
N TYR A 3 11.56 5.09 4.11
CA TYR A 3 11.00 4.05 3.26
C TYR A 3 10.53 4.67 1.95
N ARG A 4 10.84 4.05 0.82
CA ARG A 4 10.21 4.38 -0.45
C ARG A 4 8.82 3.76 -0.45
N VAL A 5 7.79 4.58 -0.67
CA VAL A 5 6.41 4.12 -0.78
C VAL A 5 6.00 4.17 -2.24
N GLU A 6 5.56 3.03 -2.78
CA GLU A 6 5.08 2.88 -4.15
C GLU A 6 3.66 2.32 -4.15
N GLU A 7 2.84 2.72 -5.11
CA GLU A 7 1.48 2.19 -5.29
C GLU A 7 1.53 0.94 -6.17
N TYR A 8 0.79 -0.11 -5.80
CA TYR A 8 0.69 -1.30 -6.64
C TYR A 8 -0.11 -1.01 -7.90
N VAL A 9 0.52 -1.22 -9.05
CA VAL A 9 -0.12 -1.13 -10.37
C VAL A 9 -0.35 -2.55 -10.90
N ARG A 10 -1.62 -2.90 -11.15
CA ARG A 10 -1.98 -4.20 -11.73
C ARG A 10 -1.45 -4.35 -13.15
N ALA A 11 -1.46 -5.58 -13.66
CA ALA A 11 -1.14 -5.87 -15.06
C ALA A 11 -1.99 -5.06 -16.05
N ASP A 12 -3.25 -4.81 -15.69
CA ASP A 12 -4.23 -4.04 -16.45
C ASP A 12 -4.02 -2.51 -16.39
N GLY A 13 -2.98 -2.03 -15.67
CA GLY A 13 -2.74 -0.60 -15.45
C GLY A 13 -3.62 0.04 -14.37
N SER A 14 -4.58 -0.72 -13.82
CA SER A 14 -5.39 -0.26 -12.70
C SER A 14 -4.58 -0.15 -11.40
N VAL A 15 -4.80 0.93 -10.65
CA VAL A 15 -4.15 1.19 -9.36
C VAL A 15 -5.23 1.10 -8.28
N PRO A 16 -5.35 -0.02 -7.55
CA PRO A 16 -6.44 -0.21 -6.60
C PRO A 16 -6.40 0.80 -5.45
N TYR A 17 -5.19 1.18 -5.01
CA TYR A 17 -5.00 2.25 -4.03
C TYR A 17 -5.57 3.58 -4.52
N ARG A 18 -5.25 4.00 -5.74
CA ARG A 18 -5.73 5.26 -6.30
C ARG A 18 -7.24 5.25 -6.49
N LYS A 19 -7.80 4.16 -7.02
CA LYS A 19 -9.25 3.99 -7.17
C LYS A 19 -9.99 4.10 -5.83
N TRP A 20 -9.42 3.53 -4.77
CA TRP A 20 -9.97 3.68 -3.43
C TRP A 20 -9.79 5.11 -2.90
N PHE A 21 -8.61 5.69 -3.06
CA PHE A 21 -8.27 7.04 -2.60
C PHE A 21 -9.14 8.12 -3.25
N ASP A 22 -9.37 8.02 -4.56
CA ASP A 22 -10.22 8.93 -5.32
C ASP A 22 -11.71 8.82 -4.93
N ALA A 23 -12.11 7.69 -4.32
CA ALA A 23 -13.46 7.51 -3.78
C ALA A 23 -13.61 8.06 -2.35
N LEU A 24 -12.53 8.49 -1.71
CA LEU A 24 -12.56 9.08 -0.37
C LEU A 24 -12.96 10.55 -0.42
N ALA A 25 -13.62 11.02 0.64
CA ALA A 25 -13.82 12.45 0.85
C ALA A 25 -12.47 13.17 1.05
N ALA A 26 -12.40 14.45 0.66
CA ALA A 26 -11.16 15.23 0.63
C ALA A 26 -10.45 15.31 2.00
N ASP A 27 -11.22 15.38 3.08
CA ASP A 27 -10.74 15.34 4.45
C ASP A 27 -10.02 14.02 4.79
N THR A 28 -10.61 12.91 4.37
CA THR A 28 -10.11 11.55 4.55
C THR A 28 -8.87 11.33 3.70
N ALA A 29 -8.91 11.74 2.43
CA ALA A 29 -7.80 11.66 1.50
C ALA A 29 -6.56 12.39 2.04
N ALA A 30 -6.75 13.61 2.59
CA ALA A 30 -5.67 14.36 3.23
C ALA A 30 -5.06 13.60 4.43
N LYS A 31 -5.87 12.96 5.26
CA LYS A 31 -5.40 12.15 6.40
C LYS A 31 -4.62 10.94 5.96
N VAL A 32 -5.11 10.23 4.94
CA VAL A 32 -4.40 9.08 4.33
C VAL A 32 -3.07 9.54 3.75
N ALA A 33 -3.04 10.66 3.02
CA ALA A 33 -1.79 11.21 2.48
C ALA A 33 -0.78 11.55 3.59
N VAL A 34 -1.22 12.15 4.69
CA VAL A 34 -0.37 12.42 5.87
C VAL A 34 0.12 11.13 6.51
N ALA A 35 -0.72 10.10 6.63
CA ALA A 35 -0.34 8.78 7.14
C ALA A 35 0.73 8.13 6.25
N THR A 36 0.56 8.16 4.93
CA THR A 36 1.52 7.66 3.94
C THR A 36 2.84 8.44 3.98
N ALA A 37 2.79 9.76 4.14
CA ALA A 37 3.98 10.58 4.31
C ALA A 37 4.74 10.22 5.60
N ARG A 38 4.04 10.07 6.73
CA ARG A 38 4.64 9.61 8.00
C ARG A 38 5.25 8.22 7.87
N LEU A 39 4.58 7.32 7.15
CA LEU A 39 5.08 5.98 6.85
C LEU A 39 6.40 6.05 6.07
N SER A 40 6.49 6.90 5.04
CA SER A 40 7.72 7.09 4.27
C SER A 40 8.88 7.64 5.12
N LEU A 41 8.58 8.40 6.17
CA LEU A 41 9.58 8.92 7.12
C LEU A 41 10.07 7.86 8.12
N GLY A 42 9.55 6.63 8.07
CA GLY A 42 9.93 5.57 8.99
C GLY A 42 8.97 5.36 10.14
N ASN A 43 7.84 6.08 10.19
CA ASN A 43 6.86 5.94 11.26
C ASN A 43 5.91 4.76 11.00
N THR A 44 6.40 3.55 11.27
CA THR A 44 5.66 2.29 11.10
C THR A 44 4.96 1.83 12.39
N SER A 45 4.96 2.64 13.46
CA SER A 45 4.36 2.24 14.75
C SER A 45 2.86 1.97 14.67
N SER A 46 2.16 2.62 13.72
CA SER A 46 0.74 2.39 13.43
C SER A 46 0.48 1.27 12.42
N VAL A 47 1.54 0.61 11.94
CA VAL A 47 1.46 -0.51 11.01
C VAL A 47 1.51 -1.82 11.76
N LYS A 48 0.48 -2.65 11.57
CA LYS A 48 0.49 -4.03 12.00
C LYS A 48 0.92 -4.93 10.84
N TRP A 49 2.10 -5.52 10.95
CA TRP A 49 2.59 -6.51 9.98
C TRP A 49 2.01 -7.89 10.26
N PHE A 50 1.56 -8.60 9.22
CA PHE A 50 1.04 -9.97 9.29
C PHE A 50 1.15 -10.66 7.92
N SER A 51 1.54 -11.93 7.91
CA SER A 51 1.55 -12.77 6.70
C SER A 51 2.26 -12.16 5.47
N GLY A 52 3.31 -11.37 5.69
CA GLY A 52 4.08 -10.70 4.62
C GLY A 52 3.48 -9.37 4.13
N ILE A 53 2.26 -9.03 4.55
CA ILE A 53 1.64 -7.72 4.34
C ILE A 53 1.58 -6.94 5.67
N GLY A 54 1.13 -5.71 5.61
CA GLY A 54 0.98 -4.79 6.72
C GLY A 54 -0.31 -4.00 6.57
N GLU A 55 -0.91 -3.65 7.70
CA GLU A 55 -2.11 -2.82 7.78
C GLU A 55 -1.79 -1.60 8.60
N TYR A 56 -1.78 -0.44 7.97
CA TYR A 56 -1.71 0.85 8.63
C TYR A 56 -3.10 1.21 9.15
N ARG A 57 -3.23 1.35 10.47
CA ARG A 57 -4.49 1.72 11.11
C ARG A 57 -4.57 3.22 11.28
N ILE A 58 -5.63 3.82 10.73
CA ILE A 58 -5.94 5.22 10.89
C ILE A 58 -7.18 5.29 11.79
N ASP A 59 -6.96 5.58 13.07
CA ASP A 59 -8.02 5.74 14.06
C ASP A 59 -8.72 7.10 13.88
N TRP A 60 -9.42 7.25 12.75
CA TRP A 60 -10.15 8.45 12.40
C TRP A 60 -11.43 8.09 11.63
N GLY A 61 -12.55 8.74 11.99
CA GLY A 61 -13.88 8.48 11.42
C GLY A 61 -14.32 7.01 11.58
N PRO A 62 -14.73 6.31 10.50
CA PRO A 62 -15.15 4.91 10.56
C PRO A 62 -14.02 3.91 10.86
N GLY A 63 -12.78 4.37 11.00
CA GLY A 63 -11.59 3.53 11.20
C GLY A 63 -11.07 3.01 9.86
N TYR A 64 -10.24 3.82 9.21
CA TYR A 64 -9.64 3.48 7.92
C TYR A 64 -8.39 2.63 8.09
N ARG A 65 -8.15 1.77 7.11
CA ARG A 65 -7.02 0.84 7.10
C ARG A 65 -6.39 0.82 5.73
N VAL A 66 -5.09 1.09 5.68
CA VAL A 66 -4.32 1.03 4.43
C VAL A 66 -3.50 -0.25 4.44
N TYR A 67 -3.67 -1.07 3.41
CA TYR A 67 -2.94 -2.32 3.23
C TYR A 67 -1.70 -2.07 2.40
N LEU A 68 -0.58 -2.51 2.93
CA LEU A 68 0.75 -2.32 2.36
C LEU A 68 1.57 -3.60 2.52
N ALA A 69 2.69 -3.73 1.85
CA ALA A 69 3.70 -4.75 2.17
C ALA A 69 5.09 -4.16 2.12
N LYS A 70 5.99 -4.80 2.86
CA LYS A 70 7.40 -4.47 2.84
C LYS A 70 8.08 -5.37 1.82
N ASP A 71 8.75 -4.77 0.85
CA ASP A 71 9.60 -5.47 -0.11
C ASP A 71 11.06 -5.12 0.18
N GLY A 72 11.84 -6.12 0.60
CA GLY A 72 13.23 -5.92 1.01
C GLY A 72 13.37 -5.02 2.25
N GLU A 73 14.42 -4.21 2.29
CA GLU A 73 14.79 -3.44 3.49
C GLU A 73 14.09 -2.07 3.59
N ALA A 74 13.81 -1.42 2.46
CA ALA A 74 13.38 -0.02 2.42
C ALA A 74 12.22 0.30 1.45
N LEU A 75 11.61 -0.68 0.78
CA LEU A 75 10.47 -0.46 -0.12
C LEU A 75 9.16 -0.90 0.55
N ILE A 76 8.14 -0.05 0.42
CA ILE A 76 6.78 -0.32 0.86
C ILE A 76 5.86 -0.21 -0.36
N VAL A 77 5.07 -1.24 -0.61
CA VAL A 77 4.09 -1.30 -1.69
C VAL A 77 2.69 -1.14 -1.13
N LEU A 78 1.91 -0.17 -1.60
CA LEU A 78 0.52 0.07 -1.20
C LEU A 78 -0.43 -0.71 -2.11
N TYR A 79 -1.23 -1.60 -1.55
CA TYR A 79 -2.22 -2.37 -2.32
C TYR A 79 -3.58 -1.69 -2.36
N GLY A 80 -3.92 -0.94 -1.31
CA GLY A 80 -5.20 -0.24 -1.24
C GLY A 80 -5.57 0.11 0.18
N GLY A 81 -6.81 0.54 0.37
CA GLY A 81 -7.34 0.79 1.69
C GLY A 81 -8.81 0.43 1.77
N GLY A 82 -9.31 0.46 2.99
CA GLY A 82 -10.68 0.11 3.30
C GLY A 82 -11.07 0.64 4.67
N THR A 83 -12.21 0.17 5.15
CA THR A 83 -12.73 0.51 6.47
C THR A 83 -12.71 -0.71 7.37
N LYS A 84 -12.87 -0.51 8.68
CA LYS A 84 -13.03 -1.61 9.64
C LYS A 84 -14.12 -2.62 9.24
N LYS A 85 -15.20 -2.19 8.58
CA LYS A 85 -16.31 -3.05 8.15
C LYS A 85 -15.94 -3.96 6.96
N SER A 86 -15.05 -3.51 6.09
CA SER A 86 -14.61 -4.25 4.89
C SER A 86 -13.31 -5.03 5.11
N GLN A 87 -12.79 -5.04 6.34
CA GLN A 87 -11.45 -5.54 6.66
C GLN A 87 -11.16 -6.94 6.10
N SER A 88 -12.05 -7.91 6.30
CA SER A 88 -11.82 -9.29 5.84
C SER A 88 -11.67 -9.37 4.32
N LYS A 89 -12.56 -8.72 3.56
CA LYS A 89 -12.50 -8.69 2.09
C LYS A 89 -11.27 -7.96 1.58
N ASP A 90 -10.86 -6.90 2.27
CA ASP A 90 -9.70 -6.12 1.87
C ASP A 90 -8.39 -6.84 2.19
N ILE A 91 -8.33 -7.60 3.29
CA ILE A 91 -7.21 -8.48 3.61
C ILE A 91 -7.05 -9.56 2.53
N GLU A 92 -8.13 -10.25 2.16
CA GLU A 92 -8.08 -11.27 1.10
C GLU A 92 -7.59 -10.68 -0.22
N ARG A 93 -8.09 -9.50 -0.60
CA ARG A 93 -7.60 -8.78 -1.80
C ARG A 93 -6.14 -8.40 -1.68
N ALA A 94 -5.71 -7.86 -0.55
CA ALA A 94 -4.32 -7.45 -0.33
C ALA A 94 -3.37 -8.66 -0.40
N LEU A 95 -3.76 -9.81 0.17
CA LEU A 95 -3.00 -11.05 0.08
C LEU A 95 -2.93 -11.57 -1.37
N ALA A 96 -4.04 -11.55 -2.09
CA ALA A 96 -4.08 -11.95 -3.50
C ALA A 96 -3.19 -11.03 -4.37
N LEU A 97 -3.29 -9.71 -4.18
CA LEU A 97 -2.45 -8.72 -4.88
C LEU A 97 -0.96 -8.87 -4.51
N HIS A 98 -0.66 -9.18 -3.25
CA HIS A 98 0.72 -9.43 -2.82
C HIS A 98 1.28 -10.72 -3.45
N ALA A 99 0.49 -11.79 -3.53
CA ALA A 99 0.90 -13.01 -4.22
C ALA A 99 1.17 -12.76 -5.70
N GLU A 100 0.27 -12.00 -6.37
CA GLU A 100 0.45 -11.55 -7.76
C GLU A 100 1.71 -10.70 -7.92
N TYR A 101 1.93 -9.73 -7.02
CA TYR A 101 3.15 -8.90 -6.98
C TYR A 101 4.40 -9.76 -6.86
N LYS A 102 4.44 -10.73 -5.93
CA LYS A 102 5.58 -11.61 -5.74
C LYS A 102 5.84 -12.50 -6.96
N ALA A 103 4.80 -13.10 -7.54
CA ALA A 103 4.93 -13.90 -8.75
C ALA A 103 5.46 -13.05 -9.91
N ARG A 104 4.94 -11.83 -10.05
CA ARG A 104 5.40 -10.88 -11.06
C ARG A 104 6.82 -10.41 -10.78
N LYS A 105 7.22 -10.16 -9.55
CA LYS A 105 8.61 -9.81 -9.19
C LYS A 105 9.58 -10.97 -9.40
N ALA A 106 9.14 -12.21 -9.26
CA ALA A 106 9.94 -13.37 -9.66
C ALA A 106 10.11 -13.41 -11.20
N ALA A 107 9.05 -13.15 -11.96
CA ALA A 107 9.10 -13.07 -13.42
C ALA A 107 9.81 -11.80 -13.95
N ALA A 108 9.74 -10.70 -13.22
CA ALA A 108 10.28 -9.38 -13.53
C ALA A 108 11.57 -9.06 -12.75
N GLY A 109 12.12 -10.03 -12.01
CA GLY A 109 13.49 -9.99 -11.49
C GLY A 109 14.51 -9.83 -12.62
N SER A 110 14.08 -10.12 -13.85
CA SER A 110 14.73 -9.83 -15.13
C SER A 110 14.57 -8.39 -15.64
N HIS A 111 13.68 -7.56 -15.05
CA HIS A 111 13.27 -6.25 -15.62
C HIS A 111 13.20 -5.07 -14.62
N ALA A 112 13.27 -5.26 -13.30
CA ALA A 112 13.15 -4.18 -12.30
C ALA A 112 14.40 -3.27 -12.16
N LYS A 113 15.18 -3.07 -13.24
CA LYS A 113 16.11 -1.93 -13.38
C LYS A 113 15.44 -0.80 -14.18
N ARG A 114 14.22 -0.39 -13.84
CA ARG A 114 13.56 0.71 -14.58
C ARG A 114 12.44 1.36 -13.77
N THR A 115 12.82 2.26 -12.88
CA THR A 115 11.98 3.42 -12.59
C THR A 115 12.80 4.66 -12.95
N PRO A 116 12.37 5.46 -13.94
CA PRO A 116 13.15 6.60 -14.40
C PRO A 116 13.13 7.68 -13.32
N LYS A 117 14.33 8.04 -12.89
CA LYS A 117 14.65 9.21 -12.07
C LYS A 117 14.10 10.44 -12.81
N ARG A 118 13.01 11.04 -12.30
CA ARG A 118 12.53 12.34 -12.80
C ARG A 118 13.66 13.36 -12.58
N ARG A 119 14.08 13.96 -13.69
CA ARG A 119 15.13 14.99 -13.82
C ARG A 119 14.65 16.33 -13.30
#